data_AF-A0A2N2UZW7-F1
#
_entry.id   AF-A0A2N2UZW7-F1
#
_cell.length_a   1.000
_cell.length_b   1.000
_cell.length_c   1.000
_cell.angle_alpha   90.00
_cell.angle_beta   90.00
_cell.angle_gamma   90.00
#
_symmetry.space_group_name_H-M   'P 1'
#
loop_
_entity.id
_entity.type
_entity.pdbx_description
1 polymer ?
#
loop_
_entity_poly.entity_id
_entity_poly.type
_entity_poly.pdbx_seq_one_letter_code
_entity_poly.pdbx_strand_id
1 'polypeptide(L)'
;MREVFSSSIGNLQATVLSSVLADSQFLAALAIDIMDRNLYERANDCRWWALDATIRRLMDMSLDDKRQSGLETVIRYINSLYTVYDNIVLFDTAGQVCAVSNPAYGELVGSRLDEPWVAACLELSDSQSYTVSGFTRTGLYAGRPTYVYLAALRSADDNRVTGGIAIVFDAEPQFPAMLRDALPREASGEAVADSFAVYVDGQSTIIASSHSAYPVGSTLALPDELLNPPAAGCSRLINLNDQVMAAGARRSAGYREYKGAEDDYRNNVTAVVFVPLGSYRPEADLCCTAGDVASRRSVIPAGISSREIATFHLAGHWLGLPVSDVVEAIEANGATRLPNAPKEIYGALIHGNASLPIYNLHAALGLGEPADSGSGRQIVVVRGENEVDFGILVDTLGEILEVPSADIEDLSNIYVGVASVLASVVKTTPQNGGGMLVLLSVGSMSQHLHGQPMPATLGD
;
A
#
# COMPACT_ATOMS: atom_id res chain seq x y z
N MET A 1 38.31 9.04 -9.91
CA MET A 1 38.00 7.62 -10.22
C MET A 1 37.71 6.78 -8.97
N ARG A 2 38.41 6.98 -7.83
CA ARG A 2 38.04 6.36 -6.52
C ARG A 2 36.67 6.81 -5.95
N GLU A 3 36.24 8.05 -6.22
CA GLU A 3 34.90 8.55 -5.81
C GLU A 3 33.75 7.79 -6.50
N VAL A 4 33.94 7.35 -7.74
CA VAL A 4 32.89 6.71 -8.56
C VAL A 4 32.51 5.32 -8.00
N PHE A 5 33.44 4.61 -7.35
CA PHE A 5 33.18 3.27 -6.79
C PHE A 5 32.55 3.31 -5.39
N SER A 6 32.95 4.28 -4.54
CA SER A 6 32.25 4.54 -3.28
C SER A 6 30.83 5.05 -3.52
N SER A 7 30.61 5.83 -4.59
CA SER A 7 29.27 6.23 -4.99
C SER A 7 28.47 5.06 -5.52
N SER A 8 29.02 4.11 -6.29
CA SER A 8 28.23 2.99 -6.85
C SER A 8 27.69 2.01 -5.81
N ILE A 9 28.46 1.67 -4.76
CA ILE A 9 27.98 0.84 -3.63
C ILE A 9 26.93 1.61 -2.82
N GLY A 10 27.19 2.88 -2.51
CA GLY A 10 26.22 3.75 -1.85
C GLY A 10 24.95 3.95 -2.67
N ASN A 11 25.07 4.05 -3.99
CA ASN A 11 23.95 4.29 -4.90
C ASN A 11 23.08 3.05 -5.06
N LEU A 12 23.65 1.84 -5.12
CA LEU A 12 22.86 0.61 -5.25
C LEU A 12 22.21 0.20 -3.91
N GLN A 13 22.94 0.39 -2.80
CA GLN A 13 22.31 0.34 -1.47
C GLN A 13 21.18 1.38 -1.37
N ALA A 14 21.38 2.58 -1.92
CA ALA A 14 20.34 3.60 -1.97
C ALA A 14 19.18 3.22 -2.92
N THR A 15 19.41 2.52 -4.04
CA THR A 15 18.34 2.09 -4.95
C THR A 15 17.49 1.00 -4.31
N VAL A 16 18.10 -0.04 -3.77
CA VAL A 16 17.38 -1.13 -3.07
C VAL A 16 16.63 -0.56 -1.87
N LEU A 17 17.30 0.28 -1.08
CA LEU A 17 16.67 0.97 0.04
C LEU A 17 15.51 1.87 -0.41
N SER A 18 15.68 2.63 -1.50
CA SER A 18 14.63 3.48 -2.08
C SER A 18 13.44 2.65 -2.55
N SER A 19 13.68 1.47 -3.13
CA SER A 19 12.61 0.53 -3.51
C SER A 19 11.84 0.06 -2.28
N VAL A 20 12.52 -0.45 -1.26
CA VAL A 20 11.84 -0.93 -0.04
C VAL A 20 11.10 0.20 0.68
N LEU A 21 11.65 1.41 0.69
CA LEU A 21 10.97 2.59 1.23
C LEU A 21 9.74 2.98 0.40
N ALA A 22 9.81 2.93 -0.93
CA ALA A 22 8.66 3.18 -1.80
C ALA A 22 7.57 2.10 -1.61
N ASP A 23 7.95 0.83 -1.54
CA ASP A 23 7.05 -0.29 -1.29
C ASP A 23 6.37 -0.15 0.08
N SER A 24 7.13 0.21 1.11
CA SER A 24 6.58 0.45 2.45
C SER A 24 5.54 1.56 2.44
N GLN A 25 5.79 2.66 1.71
CA GLN A 25 4.82 3.75 1.55
C GLN A 25 3.57 3.29 0.79
N PHE A 26 3.73 2.48 -0.26
CA PHE A 26 2.62 1.91 -1.02
C PHE A 26 1.76 0.98 -0.14
N LEU A 27 2.37 0.09 0.64
CA LEU A 27 1.66 -0.81 1.57
C LEU A 27 0.90 -0.04 2.64
N ALA A 28 1.47 1.06 3.15
CA ALA A 28 0.75 1.95 4.08
C ALA A 28 -0.46 2.61 3.41
N ALA A 29 -0.36 2.97 2.12
CA ALA A 29 -1.49 3.48 1.37
C ALA A 29 -2.58 2.41 1.17
N LEU A 30 -2.20 1.18 0.83
CA LEU A 30 -3.12 0.06 0.73
C LEU A 30 -3.86 -0.21 2.05
N ALA A 31 -3.16 -0.15 3.19
CA ALA A 31 -3.78 -0.29 4.51
C ALA A 31 -4.86 0.77 4.75
N ILE A 32 -4.57 2.03 4.45
CA ILE A 32 -5.55 3.12 4.54
C ILE A 32 -6.73 2.89 3.58
N ASP A 33 -6.47 2.50 2.34
CA ASP A 33 -7.53 2.30 1.34
C ASP A 33 -8.48 1.16 1.75
N ILE A 34 -7.95 0.06 2.28
CA ILE A 34 -8.74 -1.05 2.84
C ILE A 34 -9.60 -0.54 3.99
N MET A 35 -9.01 0.20 4.94
CA MET A 35 -9.73 0.73 6.09
C MET A 35 -10.81 1.74 5.68
N ASP A 36 -10.48 2.76 4.90
CA ASP A 36 -11.43 3.82 4.53
C ASP A 36 -12.58 3.28 3.70
N ARG A 37 -12.33 2.30 2.81
CA ARG A 37 -13.42 1.59 2.13
C ARG A 37 -14.29 0.80 3.12
N ASN A 38 -13.68 0.09 4.06
CA ASN A 38 -14.46 -0.68 5.04
C ASN A 38 -15.35 0.24 5.90
N LEU A 39 -14.79 1.34 6.39
CA LEU A 39 -15.48 2.31 7.24
C LEU A 39 -16.55 3.11 6.47
N TYR A 40 -16.31 3.42 5.19
CA TYR A 40 -17.33 4.00 4.29
C TYR A 40 -18.58 3.13 4.22
N GLU A 41 -18.41 1.82 4.03
CA GLU A 41 -19.56 0.91 4.00
C GLU A 41 -20.34 0.96 5.32
N ARG A 42 -19.68 1.12 6.49
CA ARG A 42 -20.36 1.24 7.79
C ARG A 42 -21.21 2.50 7.90
N ALA A 43 -20.72 3.61 7.34
CA ALA A 43 -21.45 4.85 7.27
C ALA A 43 -22.68 4.73 6.34
N ASN A 44 -22.56 4.05 5.20
CA ASN A 44 -23.69 3.81 4.30
C ASN A 44 -24.74 2.90 4.95
N ASP A 45 -24.26 1.84 5.55
CA ASP A 45 -25.01 0.79 6.22
C ASP A 45 -25.93 1.35 7.32
N CYS A 46 -25.40 2.21 8.21
CA CYS A 46 -26.24 2.82 9.26
C CYS A 46 -27.36 3.70 8.69
N ARG A 47 -27.08 4.47 7.63
CA ARG A 47 -28.09 5.31 6.96
C ARG A 47 -29.12 4.47 6.23
N TRP A 48 -28.68 3.39 5.58
CA TRP A 48 -29.57 2.49 4.85
C TRP A 48 -30.56 1.79 5.79
N TRP A 49 -30.08 1.21 6.90
CA TRP A 49 -30.96 0.54 7.86
C TRP A 49 -31.82 1.50 8.67
N ALA A 50 -31.43 2.77 8.81
CA ALA A 50 -32.30 3.80 9.36
C ALA A 50 -33.57 4.05 8.50
N LEU A 51 -33.53 3.69 7.23
CA LEU A 51 -34.67 3.81 6.30
C LEU A 51 -35.59 2.58 6.29
N ASP A 52 -35.26 1.50 7.02
CA ASP A 52 -36.05 0.27 7.03
C ASP A 52 -37.49 0.53 7.50
N ALA A 53 -38.45 0.15 6.67
CA ALA A 53 -39.87 0.42 6.92
C ALA A 53 -40.42 -0.33 8.16
N THR A 54 -39.83 -1.47 8.50
CA THR A 54 -40.23 -2.27 9.67
C THR A 54 -39.72 -1.62 10.95
N ILE A 55 -38.44 -1.24 10.98
CA ILE A 55 -37.85 -0.52 12.13
C ILE A 55 -38.61 0.77 12.38
N ARG A 56 -38.83 1.59 11.35
CA ARG A 56 -39.54 2.87 11.46
C ARG A 56 -40.96 2.70 12.03
N ARG A 57 -41.72 1.75 11.50
CA ARG A 57 -43.08 1.45 11.97
C ARG A 57 -43.08 1.00 13.43
N LEU A 58 -42.16 0.13 13.82
CA LEU A 58 -42.07 -0.37 15.20
C LEU A 58 -41.64 0.75 16.16
N MET A 59 -40.78 1.68 15.74
CA MET A 59 -40.39 2.84 16.55
C MET A 59 -41.53 3.82 16.80
N ASP A 60 -42.51 3.91 15.90
CA ASP A 60 -43.72 4.74 16.04
C ASP A 60 -44.79 4.10 16.96
N MET A 61 -44.65 2.80 17.29
CA MET A 61 -45.59 2.12 18.19
C MET A 61 -45.33 2.48 19.66
N SER A 62 -46.38 2.39 20.48
CA SER A 62 -46.27 2.49 21.94
C SER A 62 -45.29 1.46 22.50
N LEU A 63 -44.58 1.83 23.57
CA LEU A 63 -43.63 0.95 24.26
C LEU A 63 -44.35 -0.29 24.82
N ASP A 64 -44.19 -1.43 24.16
CA ASP A 64 -44.68 -2.74 24.60
C ASP A 64 -43.69 -3.88 24.22
N ASP A 65 -43.88 -5.05 24.82
CA ASP A 65 -43.01 -6.23 24.59
C ASP A 65 -43.01 -6.68 23.12
N LYS A 66 -44.10 -6.41 22.38
CA LYS A 66 -44.22 -6.77 20.96
C LYS A 66 -43.34 -5.90 20.09
N ARG A 67 -43.29 -4.59 20.36
CA ARG A 67 -42.38 -3.65 19.72
C ARG A 67 -40.94 -4.09 19.92
N GLN A 68 -40.53 -4.32 21.16
CA GLN A 68 -39.16 -4.73 21.48
C GLN A 68 -38.78 -6.03 20.75
N SER A 69 -39.60 -7.08 20.88
CA SER A 69 -39.33 -8.37 20.25
C SER A 69 -39.26 -8.28 18.71
N GLY A 70 -40.11 -7.45 18.10
CA GLY A 70 -40.08 -7.17 16.67
C GLY A 70 -38.78 -6.47 16.25
N LEU A 71 -38.37 -5.43 16.99
CA LEU A 71 -37.14 -4.69 16.72
C LEU A 71 -35.91 -5.60 16.83
N GLU A 72 -35.80 -6.36 17.92
CA GLU A 72 -34.72 -7.33 18.14
C GLU A 72 -34.65 -8.37 17.02
N THR A 73 -35.79 -8.86 16.53
CA THR A 73 -35.84 -9.84 15.44
C THR A 73 -35.24 -9.27 14.15
N VAL A 74 -35.60 -8.04 13.78
CA VAL A 74 -35.10 -7.38 12.56
C VAL A 74 -33.60 -7.14 12.65
N ILE A 75 -33.12 -6.52 13.74
CA ILE A 75 -31.70 -6.19 13.87
C ILE A 75 -30.81 -7.42 14.10
N ARG A 76 -31.32 -8.50 14.72
CA ARG A 76 -30.62 -9.80 14.78
C ARG A 76 -30.43 -10.40 13.40
N TYR A 77 -31.48 -10.37 12.58
CA TYR A 77 -31.40 -10.84 11.20
C TYR A 77 -30.38 -10.03 10.41
N ILE A 78 -30.43 -8.69 10.48
CA ILE A 78 -29.45 -7.81 9.84
C ILE A 78 -28.03 -8.17 10.32
N ASN A 79 -27.79 -8.23 11.62
CA ASN A 79 -26.48 -8.55 12.18
C ASN A 79 -25.95 -9.92 11.72
N SER A 80 -26.83 -10.91 11.51
CA SER A 80 -26.42 -12.23 11.00
C SER A 80 -25.93 -12.23 9.55
N LEU A 81 -26.28 -11.20 8.76
CA LEU A 81 -25.84 -11.06 7.37
C LEU A 81 -24.45 -10.41 7.26
N TYR A 82 -23.96 -9.78 8.33
CA TYR A 82 -22.71 -9.02 8.34
C TYR A 82 -21.81 -9.44 9.51
N THR A 83 -20.67 -10.06 9.21
CA THR A 83 -19.72 -10.55 10.23
C THR A 83 -18.80 -9.47 10.81
N VAL A 84 -18.97 -8.22 10.37
CA VAL A 84 -18.13 -7.07 10.75
C VAL A 84 -18.70 -6.26 11.91
N TYR A 85 -19.89 -6.63 12.38
CA TYR A 85 -20.60 -5.96 13.47
C TYR A 85 -20.68 -6.86 14.69
N ASP A 86 -20.32 -6.30 15.84
CA ASP A 86 -20.47 -6.99 17.11
C ASP A 86 -21.89 -6.82 17.65
N ASN A 87 -22.47 -5.63 17.44
CA ASN A 87 -23.80 -5.28 17.92
C ASN A 87 -24.45 -4.17 17.08
N ILE A 88 -25.77 -4.18 17.02
CA ILE A 88 -26.62 -3.12 16.47
C ILE A 88 -27.60 -2.74 17.57
N VAL A 89 -27.68 -1.45 17.88
CA VAL A 89 -28.45 -0.90 18.99
C VAL A 89 -29.47 0.09 18.42
N LEU A 90 -30.71 -0.02 18.87
CA LEU A 90 -31.76 0.96 18.58
C LEU A 90 -32.10 1.71 19.86
N PHE A 91 -32.22 3.03 19.79
CA PHE A 91 -32.56 3.87 20.92
C PHE A 91 -33.64 4.91 20.55
N ASP A 92 -34.38 5.39 21.53
CA ASP A 92 -35.43 6.40 21.36
C ASP A 92 -34.92 7.85 21.45
N THR A 93 -35.82 8.83 21.37
CA THR A 93 -35.46 10.25 21.47
C THR A 93 -34.94 10.69 22.85
N ALA A 94 -35.11 9.87 23.89
CA ALA A 94 -34.52 10.11 25.21
C ALA A 94 -33.12 9.47 25.35
N GLY A 95 -32.66 8.73 24.33
CA GLY A 95 -31.44 7.94 24.37
C GLY A 95 -31.63 6.59 25.08
N GLN A 96 -32.86 6.16 25.35
CA GLN A 96 -33.13 4.87 25.98
C GLN A 96 -33.02 3.75 24.95
N VAL A 97 -32.23 2.72 25.26
CA VAL A 97 -32.03 1.56 24.39
C VAL A 97 -33.33 0.76 24.31
N CYS A 98 -33.88 0.68 23.10
CA CYS A 98 -35.09 -0.07 22.77
C CYS A 98 -34.80 -1.53 22.47
N ALA A 99 -33.69 -1.82 21.79
CA ALA A 99 -33.35 -3.17 21.33
C ALA A 99 -31.86 -3.30 21.02
N VAL A 100 -31.33 -4.51 21.16
CA VAL A 100 -29.95 -4.88 20.80
C VAL A 100 -29.96 -6.14 19.92
N SER A 101 -29.06 -6.21 18.94
CA SER A 101 -28.95 -7.39 18.07
C SER A 101 -28.22 -8.53 18.76
N ASN A 102 -27.16 -8.25 19.52
CA ASN A 102 -26.39 -9.29 20.18
C ASN A 102 -26.93 -9.56 21.60
N PRO A 103 -27.43 -10.78 21.90
CA PRO A 103 -28.02 -11.12 23.19
C PRO A 103 -27.08 -10.97 24.39
N ALA A 104 -25.76 -11.01 24.17
CA ALA A 104 -24.77 -10.77 25.22
C ALA A 104 -24.91 -9.37 25.86
N TYR A 105 -25.51 -8.42 25.14
CA TYR A 105 -25.77 -7.06 25.59
C TYR A 105 -27.23 -6.82 25.99
N GLY A 106 -28.01 -7.88 26.24
CA GLY A 106 -29.43 -7.77 26.59
C GLY A 106 -29.69 -6.90 27.83
N GLU A 107 -28.72 -6.84 28.76
CA GLU A 107 -28.79 -5.97 29.95
C GLU A 107 -28.76 -4.47 29.63
N LEU A 108 -28.35 -4.08 28.41
CA LEU A 108 -28.39 -2.69 27.96
C LEU A 108 -29.82 -2.24 27.62
N VAL A 109 -30.76 -3.14 27.36
CA VAL A 109 -32.13 -2.74 27.00
C VAL A 109 -32.78 -2.04 28.20
N GLY A 110 -33.33 -0.84 27.94
CA GLY A 110 -33.86 0.05 28.97
C GLY A 110 -32.82 0.95 29.64
N SER A 111 -31.53 0.74 29.43
CA SER A 111 -30.49 1.68 29.84
C SER A 111 -30.50 2.94 28.97
N ARG A 112 -29.91 4.03 29.48
CA ARG A 112 -29.81 5.30 28.75
C ARG A 112 -28.38 5.50 28.24
N LEU A 113 -28.28 5.89 26.98
CA LEU A 113 -27.05 6.35 26.35
C LEU A 113 -26.95 7.87 26.54
N ASP A 114 -25.99 8.31 27.35
CA ASP A 114 -25.76 9.72 27.71
C ASP A 114 -24.59 10.36 26.92
N GLU A 115 -24.12 9.67 25.89
CA GLU A 115 -22.93 10.06 25.14
C GLU A 115 -23.23 11.20 24.14
N PRO A 116 -22.26 12.11 23.89
CA PRO A 116 -22.49 13.28 23.03
C PRO A 116 -22.93 12.93 21.59
N TRP A 117 -22.47 11.79 21.07
CA TRP A 117 -22.81 11.32 19.73
C TRP A 117 -24.27 10.85 19.61
N VAL A 118 -24.96 10.56 20.71
CA VAL A 118 -26.41 10.25 20.73
C VAL A 118 -27.19 11.52 20.42
N ALA A 119 -26.89 12.60 21.12
CA ALA A 119 -27.53 13.90 20.91
C ALA A 119 -27.26 14.40 19.48
N ALA A 120 -26.00 14.33 19.02
CA ALA A 120 -25.64 14.69 17.64
C ALA A 120 -26.40 13.86 16.59
N CYS A 121 -26.59 12.55 16.83
CA CYS A 121 -27.40 11.70 15.97
C CYS A 121 -28.87 12.16 15.90
N LEU A 122 -29.45 12.59 17.01
CA LEU A 122 -30.85 13.03 17.05
C LEU A 122 -31.04 14.42 16.41
N GLU A 123 -29.97 15.22 16.30
CA GLU A 123 -29.97 16.55 15.68
C GLU A 123 -29.73 16.53 14.16
N LEU A 124 -29.42 15.37 13.58
CA LEU A 124 -29.21 15.23 12.14
C LEU A 124 -30.42 15.80 11.36
N SER A 125 -30.17 16.49 10.25
CA SER A 125 -31.19 17.21 9.47
C SER A 125 -31.89 16.36 8.42
N ASP A 126 -31.19 15.38 7.85
CA ASP A 126 -31.67 14.55 6.75
C ASP A 126 -31.34 13.06 6.97
N SER A 127 -31.63 12.22 5.97
CA SER A 127 -31.37 10.77 5.99
C SER A 127 -30.03 10.36 5.36
N GLN A 128 -29.32 11.30 4.73
CA GLN A 128 -27.98 11.08 4.16
C GLN A 128 -26.87 11.46 5.15
N SER A 129 -27.22 12.14 6.23
CA SER A 129 -26.34 12.48 7.32
C SER A 129 -26.17 11.31 8.29
N TYR A 130 -25.01 11.26 8.93
CA TYR A 130 -24.66 10.26 9.93
C TYR A 130 -23.73 10.89 10.97
N THR A 131 -23.54 10.20 12.09
CA THR A 131 -22.59 10.58 13.14
C THR A 131 -21.74 9.37 13.49
N VAL A 132 -20.50 9.60 13.91
CA VAL A 132 -19.60 8.53 14.34
C VAL A 132 -19.04 8.88 15.71
N SER A 133 -18.96 7.91 16.61
CA SER A 133 -18.26 8.09 17.88
C SER A 133 -16.74 8.28 17.68
N GLY A 134 -16.06 8.83 18.66
CA GLY A 134 -14.60 8.67 18.75
C GLY A 134 -14.21 7.20 18.99
N PHE A 135 -12.97 6.83 18.66
CA PHE A 135 -12.42 5.51 18.95
C PHE A 135 -12.10 5.40 20.45
N THR A 136 -13.11 5.00 21.24
CA THR A 136 -13.03 5.02 22.71
C THR A 136 -13.66 3.77 23.29
N ARG A 137 -13.25 3.41 24.52
CA ARG A 137 -13.84 2.29 25.26
C ARG A 137 -15.31 2.55 25.51
N THR A 138 -16.17 1.60 25.15
CA THR A 138 -17.62 1.73 25.30
C THR A 138 -18.25 0.49 25.90
N GLY A 139 -19.28 0.67 26.73
CA GLY A 139 -20.11 -0.42 27.25
C GLY A 139 -20.85 -1.17 26.14
N LEU A 140 -21.04 -0.53 24.98
CA LEU A 140 -21.65 -1.15 23.79
C LEU A 140 -20.78 -2.23 23.14
N TYR A 141 -19.51 -2.34 23.55
CA TYR A 141 -18.52 -3.27 22.99
C TYR A 141 -17.63 -3.90 24.08
N ALA A 142 -18.26 -4.32 25.19
CA ALA A 142 -17.60 -4.99 26.32
C ALA A 142 -16.42 -4.20 26.93
N GLY A 143 -16.47 -2.86 26.90
CA GLY A 143 -15.43 -1.98 27.44
C GLY A 143 -14.15 -1.90 26.59
N ARG A 144 -14.17 -2.48 25.38
CA ARG A 144 -13.11 -2.36 24.38
C ARG A 144 -13.32 -1.10 23.52
N PRO A 145 -12.26 -0.53 22.93
CA PRO A 145 -12.38 0.62 22.06
C PRO A 145 -12.93 0.24 20.68
N THR A 146 -13.87 1.02 20.16
CA THR A 146 -14.39 0.86 18.80
C THR A 146 -15.02 2.15 18.26
N TYR A 147 -15.41 2.13 16.97
CA TYR A 147 -16.27 3.11 16.34
C TYR A 147 -17.73 2.66 16.39
N VAL A 148 -18.62 3.59 16.72
CA VAL A 148 -20.07 3.42 16.64
C VAL A 148 -20.60 4.36 15.56
N TYR A 149 -21.25 3.80 14.54
CA TYR A 149 -21.84 4.55 13.42
C TYR A 149 -23.33 4.74 13.65
N LEU A 150 -23.80 5.98 13.55
CA LEU A 150 -25.14 6.37 13.92
C LEU A 150 -25.89 7.07 12.80
N ALA A 151 -27.19 6.79 12.72
CA ALA A 151 -28.13 7.52 11.87
C ALA A 151 -29.48 7.71 12.57
N ALA A 152 -30.13 8.84 12.29
CA ALA A 152 -31.43 9.17 12.88
C ALA A 152 -32.54 8.31 12.26
N LEU A 153 -33.34 7.67 13.11
CA LEU A 153 -34.59 7.03 12.70
C LEU A 153 -35.67 8.09 12.61
N ARG A 154 -36.40 8.09 11.49
CA ARG A 154 -37.46 9.06 11.25
C ARG A 154 -38.80 8.38 11.02
N SER A 155 -39.87 8.97 11.53
CA SER A 155 -41.25 8.56 11.23
C SER A 155 -41.49 8.57 9.71
N ALA A 156 -42.27 7.61 9.23
CA ALA A 156 -42.65 7.51 7.81
C ALA A 156 -43.62 8.61 7.38
N ASP A 157 -44.42 9.12 8.31
CA ASP A 157 -45.55 10.00 8.00
C ASP A 157 -45.17 11.48 7.98
N ASP A 158 -44.35 11.92 8.95
CA ASP A 158 -44.04 13.34 9.17
C ASP A 158 -42.54 13.64 9.27
N ASN A 159 -41.69 12.64 9.00
CA ASN A 159 -40.23 12.76 9.00
C ASN A 159 -39.61 13.25 10.33
N ARG A 160 -40.38 13.22 11.43
CA ARG A 160 -39.86 13.54 12.77
C ARG A 160 -38.82 12.51 13.17
N VAL A 161 -37.80 12.91 13.92
CA VAL A 161 -36.86 11.96 14.54
C VAL A 161 -37.57 11.18 15.65
N THR A 162 -37.57 9.86 15.56
CA THR A 162 -38.20 8.94 16.53
C THR A 162 -37.17 8.20 17.38
N GLY A 163 -35.89 8.32 17.03
CA GLY A 163 -34.77 7.69 17.73
C GLY A 163 -33.56 7.60 16.82
N GLY A 164 -32.69 6.63 17.08
CA GLY A 164 -31.53 6.36 16.22
C GLY A 164 -31.14 4.89 16.19
N ILE A 165 -30.40 4.55 15.15
CA ILE A 165 -29.70 3.27 15.01
C ILE A 165 -28.21 3.52 15.25
N ALA A 166 -27.58 2.68 16.06
CA ALA A 166 -26.16 2.70 16.37
C ALA A 166 -25.55 1.34 16.02
N ILE A 167 -24.52 1.36 15.18
CA ILE A 167 -23.86 0.15 14.67
C ILE A 167 -22.47 0.09 15.26
N VAL A 168 -22.24 -0.94 16.07
CA VAL A 168 -21.00 -1.16 16.79
C VAL A 168 -20.08 -2.00 15.90
N PHE A 169 -19.04 -1.37 15.36
CA PHE A 169 -18.05 -2.03 14.54
C PHE A 169 -17.21 -3.00 15.38
N ASP A 170 -16.92 -4.19 14.85
CA ASP A 170 -16.10 -5.19 15.54
C ASP A 170 -14.60 -4.92 15.33
N ALA A 171 -14.10 -3.82 15.91
CA ALA A 171 -12.76 -3.30 15.61
C ALA A 171 -11.62 -4.26 15.97
N GLU A 172 -11.77 -5.07 17.03
CA GLU A 172 -10.68 -5.90 17.56
C GLU A 172 -10.20 -6.98 16.58
N PRO A 173 -11.07 -7.78 15.92
CA PRO A 173 -10.63 -8.69 14.87
C PRO A 173 -10.49 -8.01 13.50
N GLN A 174 -11.34 -7.03 13.18
CA GLN A 174 -11.43 -6.49 11.82
C GLN A 174 -10.21 -5.63 11.46
N PHE A 175 -9.75 -4.73 12.33
CA PHE A 175 -8.59 -3.89 11.99
C PHE A 175 -7.28 -4.68 11.85
N PRO A 176 -6.93 -5.62 12.75
CA PRO A 176 -5.76 -6.46 12.54
C PRO A 176 -5.84 -7.30 11.27
N ALA A 177 -7.03 -7.77 10.87
CA ALA A 177 -7.20 -8.48 9.60
C ALA A 177 -6.88 -7.56 8.41
N MET A 178 -7.43 -6.34 8.39
CA MET A 178 -7.13 -5.34 7.35
C MET A 178 -5.63 -5.01 7.28
N LEU A 179 -4.97 -4.87 8.44
CA LEU A 179 -3.54 -4.60 8.51
C LEU A 179 -2.72 -5.77 7.93
N ARG A 180 -3.10 -7.01 8.23
CA ARG A 180 -2.43 -8.21 7.69
C ARG A 180 -2.60 -8.35 6.17
N ASP A 181 -3.73 -7.92 5.63
CA ASP A 181 -3.97 -7.94 4.19
C ASP A 181 -3.07 -6.95 3.43
N ALA A 182 -2.63 -5.88 4.11
CA ALA A 182 -1.71 -4.89 3.57
C ALA A 182 -0.22 -5.18 3.84
N LEU A 183 0.12 -6.28 4.51
CA LEU A 183 1.52 -6.63 4.77
C LEU A 183 2.23 -7.11 3.50
N PRO A 184 3.55 -6.88 3.39
CA PRO A 184 4.34 -7.44 2.31
C PRO A 184 4.29 -8.97 2.38
N ARG A 185 4.21 -9.61 1.22
CA ARG A 185 4.14 -11.08 1.10
C ARG A 185 5.30 -11.62 0.26
N GLU A 186 5.83 -12.74 0.69
CA GLU A 186 6.78 -13.55 -0.06
C GLU A 186 6.07 -14.25 -1.24
N ALA A 187 6.84 -14.82 -2.17
CA ALA A 187 6.29 -15.57 -3.31
C ALA A 187 5.43 -16.79 -2.89
N SER A 188 5.64 -17.31 -1.67
CA SER A 188 4.82 -18.35 -1.05
C SER A 188 3.41 -17.87 -0.66
N GLY A 189 3.18 -16.55 -0.66
CA GLY A 189 1.96 -15.90 -0.17
C GLY A 189 1.96 -15.63 1.33
N GLU A 190 2.99 -16.07 2.07
CA GLU A 190 3.16 -15.76 3.49
C GLU A 190 3.63 -14.32 3.68
N ALA A 191 3.23 -13.69 4.79
CA ALA A 191 3.72 -12.35 5.11
C ALA A 191 5.22 -12.41 5.41
N VAL A 192 5.98 -11.40 4.96
CA VAL A 192 7.42 -11.31 5.22
C VAL A 192 7.65 -11.37 6.73
N ALA A 193 8.56 -12.24 7.16
CA ALA A 193 8.87 -12.44 8.57
C ALA A 193 9.22 -11.11 9.27
N ASP A 194 8.76 -10.95 10.50
CA ASP A 194 8.95 -9.76 11.34
C ASP A 194 8.41 -8.43 10.77
N SER A 195 7.71 -8.45 9.64
CA SER A 195 6.94 -7.30 9.16
C SER A 195 5.65 -7.13 9.97
N PHE A 196 5.29 -5.88 10.23
CA PHE A 196 4.04 -5.58 10.92
C PHE A 196 3.50 -4.21 10.53
N ALA A 197 2.23 -3.98 10.83
CA ALA A 197 1.56 -2.72 10.54
C ALA A 197 0.68 -2.32 11.72
N VAL A 198 0.49 -1.01 11.86
CA VAL A 198 -0.32 -0.41 12.92
C VAL A 198 -1.18 0.72 12.36
N TYR A 199 -2.36 0.91 12.94
CA TYR A 199 -3.09 2.19 12.87
C TYR A 199 -2.80 2.98 14.13
N VAL A 200 -2.40 4.23 13.98
CA VAL A 200 -2.19 5.17 15.10
C VAL A 200 -3.09 6.38 14.96
N ASP A 201 -3.49 6.96 16.09
CA ASP A 201 -4.15 8.26 16.12
C ASP A 201 -3.13 9.41 15.99
N GLY A 202 -3.62 10.66 15.93
CA GLY A 202 -2.77 11.84 15.87
C GLY A 202 -1.90 12.10 17.11
N GLN A 203 -2.03 11.31 18.18
CA GLN A 203 -1.21 11.35 19.40
C GLN A 203 -0.24 10.17 19.47
N SER A 204 -0.11 9.38 18.40
CA SER A 204 0.72 8.17 18.33
C SER A 204 0.23 7.02 19.22
N THR A 205 -1.05 7.03 19.60
CA THR A 205 -1.70 5.92 20.29
C THR A 205 -2.15 4.87 19.29
N ILE A 206 -1.81 3.61 19.53
CA ILE A 206 -2.17 2.49 18.65
C ILE A 206 -3.68 2.23 18.74
N ILE A 207 -4.37 2.39 17.62
CA ILE A 207 -5.77 2.03 17.40
C ILE A 207 -5.89 0.53 17.11
N ALA A 208 -4.98 -0.01 16.31
CA ALA A 208 -4.90 -1.43 15.97
C ALA A 208 -3.49 -1.83 15.56
N SER A 209 -3.16 -3.11 15.70
CA SER A 209 -1.87 -3.66 15.35
C SER A 209 -2.02 -5.06 14.75
N SER A 210 -1.19 -5.39 13.77
CA SER A 210 -1.06 -6.77 13.27
C SER A 210 -0.16 -7.65 14.14
N HIS A 211 0.57 -7.06 15.11
CA HIS A 211 1.61 -7.72 15.90
C HIS A 211 1.39 -7.56 17.41
N SER A 212 1.51 -8.66 18.16
CA SER A 212 1.16 -8.75 19.59
C SER A 212 2.04 -7.91 20.51
N ALA A 213 3.30 -7.63 20.12
CA ALA A 213 4.21 -6.76 20.87
C ALA A 213 3.73 -5.30 20.97
N TYR A 214 2.80 -4.87 20.11
CA TYR A 214 2.29 -3.50 20.05
C TYR A 214 0.78 -3.49 20.34
N PRO A 215 0.35 -3.59 21.61
CA PRO A 215 -1.05 -3.71 21.95
C PRO A 215 -1.84 -2.41 21.74
N VAL A 216 -3.14 -2.55 21.47
CA VAL A 216 -4.08 -1.43 21.31
C VAL A 216 -4.10 -0.55 22.57
N GLY A 217 -4.07 0.77 22.37
CA GLY A 217 -4.02 1.78 23.43
C GLY A 217 -2.63 2.08 23.97
N SER A 218 -1.58 1.35 23.56
CA SER A 218 -0.21 1.73 23.86
C SER A 218 0.30 2.81 22.89
N THR A 219 1.31 3.57 23.31
CA THR A 219 1.93 4.61 22.47
C THR A 219 3.15 4.03 21.77
N LEU A 220 3.26 4.24 20.46
CA LEU A 220 4.46 3.92 19.69
C LEU A 220 5.25 5.21 19.45
N ALA A 221 6.53 5.23 19.79
CA ALA A 221 7.38 6.39 19.51
C ALA A 221 7.68 6.45 18.01
N LEU A 222 7.07 7.41 17.31
CA LEU A 222 7.25 7.62 15.88
C LEU A 222 7.78 9.04 15.62
N PRO A 223 8.67 9.22 14.62
CA PRO A 223 8.99 10.54 14.10
C PRO A 223 7.73 11.28 13.62
N ASP A 224 7.70 12.60 13.83
CA ASP A 224 6.56 13.45 13.45
C ASP A 224 6.16 13.30 11.96
N GLU A 225 7.13 13.06 11.08
CA GLU A 225 6.92 12.82 9.65
C GLU A 225 6.06 11.57 9.38
N LEU A 226 6.27 10.49 10.14
CA LEU A 226 5.49 9.26 10.02
C LEU A 226 4.14 9.36 10.72
N LEU A 227 4.02 10.20 11.76
CA LEU A 227 2.75 10.45 12.45
C LEU A 227 1.83 11.36 11.62
N ASN A 228 2.41 12.39 11.00
CA ASN A 228 1.73 13.41 10.21
C ASN A 228 2.31 13.45 8.78
N PRO A 229 2.15 12.37 7.98
CA PRO A 229 2.71 12.33 6.64
C PRO A 229 1.98 13.31 5.69
N PRO A 230 2.64 13.76 4.60
CA PRO A 230 1.96 14.50 3.54
C PRO A 230 0.88 13.63 2.88
N ALA A 231 -0.03 14.24 2.11
CA ALA A 231 -1.17 13.53 1.51
C ALA A 231 -0.79 12.32 0.63
N ALA A 232 0.38 12.36 -0.03
CA ALA A 232 0.92 11.26 -0.82
C ALA A 232 1.46 10.08 0.03
N GLY A 233 1.61 10.28 1.34
CA GLY A 233 2.36 9.40 2.24
C GLY A 233 3.86 9.75 2.27
N CYS A 234 4.59 9.07 3.14
CA CYS A 234 6.05 9.13 3.19
C CYS A 234 6.63 7.80 3.65
N SER A 235 7.95 7.66 3.57
CA SER A 235 8.68 6.53 4.12
C SER A 235 10.01 6.96 4.70
N ARG A 236 10.49 6.22 5.71
CA ARG A 236 11.74 6.50 6.41
C ARG A 236 12.33 5.24 7.02
N LEU A 237 13.65 5.22 7.15
CA LEU A 237 14.34 4.26 8.02
C LEU A 237 14.15 4.64 9.49
N ILE A 238 13.79 3.67 10.31
CA ILE A 238 13.75 3.81 11.76
C ILE A 238 14.52 2.67 12.43
N ASN A 239 15.05 2.94 13.61
CA ASN A 239 15.52 1.90 14.51
C ASN A 239 14.40 1.60 15.50
N LEU A 240 13.96 0.33 15.55
CA LEU A 240 12.96 -0.15 16.49
C LEU A 240 13.48 -1.43 17.13
N ASN A 241 13.68 -1.43 18.46
CA ASN A 241 14.21 -2.56 19.23
C ASN A 241 15.53 -3.15 18.65
N ASP A 242 16.49 -2.28 18.31
CA ASP A 242 17.78 -2.64 17.70
C ASP A 242 17.68 -3.32 16.32
N GLN A 243 16.55 -3.15 15.63
CA GLN A 243 16.31 -3.58 14.28
C GLN A 243 16.08 -2.37 13.36
N VAL A 244 16.76 -2.35 12.22
CA VAL A 244 16.54 -1.33 11.19
C VAL A 244 15.31 -1.74 10.39
N MET A 245 14.30 -0.88 10.41
CA MET A 245 13.04 -1.07 9.70
C MET A 245 12.86 0.03 8.66
N ALA A 246 12.40 -0.34 7.46
CA ALA A 246 11.76 0.60 6.56
C ALA A 246 10.32 0.81 7.02
N ALA A 247 9.97 2.04 7.36
CA ALA A 247 8.64 2.42 7.79
C ALA A 247 7.98 3.27 6.70
N GLY A 248 6.83 2.84 6.18
CA GLY A 248 5.98 3.64 5.32
C GLY A 248 4.77 4.14 6.09
N ALA A 249 4.34 5.38 5.85
CA ALA A 249 3.20 5.98 6.52
C ALA A 249 2.25 6.65 5.53
N ARG A 250 0.95 6.43 5.73
CA ARG A 250 -0.12 7.12 5.01
C ARG A 250 -1.22 7.53 5.98
N ARG A 251 -1.65 8.78 5.88
CA ARG A 251 -2.80 9.29 6.62
C ARG A 251 -4.09 8.99 5.87
N SER A 252 -5.13 8.64 6.62
CA SER A 252 -6.49 8.50 6.10
C SER A 252 -6.94 9.78 5.39
N ALA A 253 -7.35 9.62 4.13
CA ALA A 253 -7.78 10.71 3.26
C ALA A 253 -9.27 10.58 2.86
N GLY A 254 -9.94 9.49 3.26
CA GLY A 254 -11.32 9.22 2.86
C GLY A 254 -11.42 8.33 1.63
N TYR A 255 -12.66 7.95 1.31
CA TYR A 255 -12.99 7.13 0.15
C TYR A 255 -14.32 7.59 -0.47
N ARG A 256 -14.27 8.01 -1.74
CA ARG A 256 -15.40 8.64 -2.45
C ARG A 256 -15.96 9.85 -1.66
N GLU A 257 -17.21 9.81 -1.23
CA GLU A 257 -17.83 10.84 -0.39
C GLU A 257 -17.42 10.75 1.09
N TYR A 258 -16.95 9.61 1.59
CA TYR A 258 -16.54 9.43 2.99
C TYR A 258 -15.30 10.24 3.32
N LYS A 259 -15.40 11.11 4.34
CA LYS A 259 -14.39 12.13 4.69
C LYS A 259 -14.07 13.10 3.55
N GLY A 260 -14.94 13.16 2.53
CA GLY A 260 -14.84 14.10 1.42
C GLY A 260 -15.08 15.54 1.87
N ALA A 261 -15.01 16.49 0.94
CA ALA A 261 -15.18 17.92 1.24
C ALA A 261 -16.56 18.27 1.83
N GLU A 262 -17.59 17.50 1.48
CA GLU A 262 -18.98 17.69 1.92
C GLU A 262 -19.38 16.80 3.10
N ASP A 263 -18.48 15.95 3.58
CA ASP A 263 -18.69 15.13 4.77
C ASP A 263 -18.13 15.86 5.99
N ASP A 264 -18.86 15.88 7.10
CA ASP A 264 -18.42 16.52 8.35
C ASP A 264 -17.53 15.58 9.18
N TYR A 265 -17.57 14.26 8.92
CA TYR A 265 -16.80 13.31 9.70
C TYR A 265 -15.30 13.36 9.39
N ARG A 266 -14.47 13.53 10.42
CA ARG A 266 -13.00 13.48 10.33
C ARG A 266 -12.43 12.62 11.44
N ASN A 267 -11.42 11.82 11.12
CA ASN A 267 -10.55 11.20 12.10
C ASN A 267 -9.09 11.37 11.70
N ASN A 268 -8.20 11.39 12.69
CA ASN A 268 -6.76 11.51 12.46
C ASN A 268 -6.13 10.14 12.64
N VAL A 269 -6.35 9.26 11.66
CA VAL A 269 -5.77 7.90 11.66
C VAL A 269 -4.68 7.83 10.61
N THR A 270 -3.53 7.32 11.01
CA THR A 270 -2.37 7.07 10.14
C THR A 270 -2.04 5.58 10.19
N ALA A 271 -1.90 4.97 9.01
CA ALA A 271 -1.35 3.62 8.91
C ALA A 271 0.17 3.72 8.79
N VAL A 272 0.88 2.86 9.52
CA VAL A 272 2.33 2.71 9.41
C VAL A 272 2.66 1.24 9.22
N VAL A 273 3.40 0.93 8.17
CA VAL A 273 3.87 -0.42 7.82
C VAL A 273 5.37 -0.48 8.02
N PHE A 274 5.84 -1.51 8.70
CA PHE A 274 7.25 -1.73 9.02
C PHE A 274 7.75 -3.00 8.33
N VAL A 275 8.82 -2.86 7.56
CA VAL A 275 9.49 -3.94 6.85
C VAL A 275 10.92 -4.06 7.37
N PRO A 276 11.35 -5.23 7.87
CA PRO A 276 12.68 -5.39 8.44
C PRO A 276 13.75 -5.42 7.35
N LEU A 277 14.87 -4.73 7.62
CA LEU A 277 16.04 -4.69 6.74
C LEU A 277 17.26 -5.41 7.34
N GLY A 278 17.33 -5.52 8.68
CA GLY A 278 18.41 -6.21 9.38
C GLY A 278 18.64 -5.70 10.80
N SER A 279 19.61 -6.31 11.50
CA SER A 279 19.99 -5.90 12.85
C SER A 279 20.85 -4.63 12.85
N TYR A 280 20.53 -3.70 13.75
CA TYR A 280 21.32 -2.50 13.97
C TYR A 280 22.56 -2.83 14.81
N ARG A 281 23.76 -2.50 14.32
CA ARG A 281 25.01 -2.59 15.09
C ARG A 281 25.54 -1.18 15.36
N PRO A 282 25.56 -0.69 16.61
CA PRO A 282 26.06 0.64 16.94
C PRO A 282 27.58 0.80 16.73
N GLU A 283 28.32 -0.31 16.63
CA GLU A 283 29.79 -0.36 16.45
C GLU A 283 30.21 -0.73 15.02
N ALA A 284 29.33 -0.64 14.02
CA ALA A 284 29.75 -0.75 12.63
C ALA A 284 30.55 0.50 12.24
N ASP A 285 31.86 0.49 12.53
CA ASP A 285 32.80 1.48 12.03
C ASP A 285 32.57 1.69 10.54
N LEU A 286 32.32 2.94 10.15
CA LEU A 286 32.32 3.41 8.77
C LEU A 286 33.70 3.13 8.16
N CYS A 287 33.93 1.92 7.67
CA CYS A 287 35.20 1.53 7.07
C CYS A 287 35.25 2.03 5.62
N CYS A 288 35.36 3.34 5.45
CA CYS A 288 35.72 3.97 4.18
C CYS A 288 37.25 4.14 4.16
N THR A 289 38.01 3.06 3.93
CA THR A 289 39.44 3.20 3.62
C THR A 289 39.62 3.38 2.12
N ALA A 290 39.96 4.60 1.72
CA ALA A 290 40.34 4.95 0.35
C ALA A 290 41.63 4.19 -0.07
N GLY A 291 41.54 3.25 -0.99
CA GLY A 291 42.68 2.46 -1.51
C GLY A 291 42.49 2.04 -2.97
N ASP A 292 43.56 2.10 -3.78
CA ASP A 292 43.57 2.01 -5.24
C ASP A 292 43.14 0.66 -5.80
N VAL A 293 42.49 0.65 -6.97
CA VAL A 293 42.44 -0.55 -7.82
C VAL A 293 42.61 -0.18 -9.29
N ALA A 294 43.67 -0.73 -9.86
CA ALA A 294 44.07 -0.63 -11.26
C ALA A 294 43.33 -1.64 -12.14
N SER A 295 43.12 -1.29 -13.41
CA SER A 295 42.58 -2.13 -14.49
C SER A 295 43.26 -3.50 -14.58
N ARG A 296 42.52 -4.60 -14.38
CA ARG A 296 42.93 -5.95 -14.83
C ARG A 296 41.73 -6.82 -15.22
N ARG A 297 41.76 -7.37 -16.44
CA ARG A 297 40.91 -8.46 -16.94
C ARG A 297 40.95 -9.64 -15.97
N SER A 298 39.78 -10.10 -15.52
CA SER A 298 39.67 -11.37 -14.78
C SER A 298 39.80 -12.54 -15.76
N VAL A 299 40.77 -13.41 -15.55
CA VAL A 299 40.92 -14.67 -16.28
C VAL A 299 40.06 -15.71 -15.56
N ILE A 300 38.95 -16.12 -16.16
CA ILE A 300 38.09 -17.16 -15.61
C ILE A 300 38.77 -18.53 -15.80
N PRO A 301 38.93 -19.36 -14.76
CA PRO A 301 39.45 -20.72 -14.90
C PRO A 301 38.51 -21.58 -15.76
N ALA A 302 39.06 -22.35 -16.69
CA ALA A 302 38.28 -23.24 -17.55
C ALA A 302 37.51 -24.28 -16.72
N GLY A 303 36.17 -24.27 -16.82
CA GLY A 303 35.28 -25.24 -16.18
C GLY A 303 34.19 -24.67 -15.26
N ILE A 304 34.14 -23.34 -15.05
CA ILE A 304 33.07 -22.67 -14.28
C ILE A 304 32.04 -22.10 -15.25
N SER A 305 30.74 -22.32 -15.02
CA SER A 305 29.66 -21.73 -15.83
C SER A 305 29.62 -20.21 -15.64
N SER A 306 29.96 -19.45 -16.68
CA SER A 306 29.84 -17.99 -16.73
C SER A 306 28.61 -17.55 -17.53
N ARG A 307 28.10 -16.35 -17.23
CA ARG A 307 27.07 -15.65 -18.02
C ARG A 307 27.62 -14.31 -18.46
N GLU A 308 27.40 -13.96 -19.72
CA GLU A 308 27.74 -12.65 -20.27
C GLU A 308 26.57 -11.68 -20.05
N ILE A 309 26.88 -10.48 -19.56
CA ILE A 309 25.90 -9.47 -19.19
C ILE A 309 26.26 -8.16 -19.91
N ALA A 310 25.33 -7.65 -20.71
CA ALA A 310 25.42 -6.33 -21.32
C ALA A 310 25.03 -5.28 -20.27
N THR A 311 25.91 -4.32 -20.01
CA THR A 311 25.66 -3.28 -19.00
C THR A 311 25.29 -1.95 -19.64
N PHE A 312 24.52 -1.13 -18.91
CA PHE A 312 24.14 0.21 -19.31
C PHE A 312 23.87 1.07 -18.06
N HIS A 313 23.88 2.38 -18.26
CA HIS A 313 23.73 3.39 -17.23
C HIS A 313 22.34 4.03 -17.30
N LEU A 314 21.72 4.24 -16.14
CA LEU A 314 20.42 4.88 -15.99
C LEU A 314 20.37 5.70 -14.68
N ALA A 315 20.09 7.00 -14.77
CA ALA A 315 19.95 7.92 -13.63
C ALA A 315 21.08 7.84 -12.59
N GLY A 316 22.32 7.55 -13.01
CA GLY A 316 23.46 7.40 -12.08
C GLY A 316 23.82 5.94 -11.69
N HIS A 317 23.10 4.93 -12.19
CA HIS A 317 23.23 3.53 -11.77
C HIS A 317 23.62 2.62 -12.94
N TRP A 318 24.42 1.57 -12.67
CA TRP A 318 24.74 0.51 -13.63
C TRP A 318 23.74 -0.65 -13.54
N LEU A 319 23.06 -0.91 -14.64
CA LEU A 319 22.10 -1.98 -14.83
C LEU A 319 22.63 -2.95 -15.89
N GLY A 320 22.11 -4.17 -15.90
CA GLY A 320 22.56 -5.24 -16.79
C GLY A 320 21.42 -6.11 -17.31
N LEU A 321 21.61 -6.64 -18.51
CA LEU A 321 20.76 -7.63 -19.14
C LEU A 321 21.62 -8.81 -19.61
N PRO A 322 21.12 -10.06 -19.53
CA PRO A 322 21.80 -11.18 -20.16
C PRO A 322 22.03 -10.89 -21.65
N VAL A 323 23.26 -11.11 -22.15
CA VAL A 323 23.57 -10.90 -23.58
C VAL A 323 22.72 -11.79 -24.47
N SER A 324 22.25 -12.95 -23.97
CA SER A 324 21.32 -13.83 -24.67
C SER A 324 20.02 -13.15 -25.10
N ASP A 325 19.61 -12.11 -24.38
CA ASP A 325 18.32 -11.45 -24.56
C ASP A 325 18.49 -10.12 -25.30
N VAL A 326 19.72 -9.60 -25.43
CA VAL A 326 20.03 -8.36 -26.13
C VAL A 326 20.23 -8.64 -27.62
N VAL A 327 19.48 -7.94 -28.47
CA VAL A 327 19.61 -8.03 -29.93
C VAL A 327 20.65 -7.03 -30.42
N GLU A 328 20.46 -5.75 -30.11
CA GLU A 328 21.35 -4.65 -30.49
C GLU A 328 21.08 -3.39 -29.68
N ALA A 329 21.89 -2.35 -29.85
CA ALA A 329 21.64 -1.04 -29.26
C ALA A 329 21.65 0.05 -30.34
N ILE A 330 20.62 0.91 -30.29
CA ILE A 330 20.36 1.95 -31.30
C ILE A 330 20.24 3.32 -30.64
N GLU A 331 20.40 4.39 -31.41
CA GLU A 331 20.15 5.75 -30.90
C GLU A 331 18.65 6.00 -30.77
N ALA A 332 18.22 6.73 -29.74
CA ALA A 332 16.81 7.07 -29.52
C ALA A 332 16.25 8.12 -30.52
N ASN A 333 17.02 8.46 -31.56
CA ASN A 333 16.66 9.47 -32.56
C ASN A 333 15.49 8.96 -33.42
N GLY A 334 14.34 9.64 -33.36
CA GLY A 334 13.13 9.26 -34.11
C GLY A 334 12.07 8.50 -33.31
N ALA A 335 12.28 8.27 -32.01
CA ALA A 335 11.26 7.69 -31.13
C ALA A 335 10.05 8.65 -30.99
N THR A 336 8.85 8.16 -31.30
CA THR A 336 7.62 8.97 -31.20
C THR A 336 6.93 8.70 -29.87
N ARG A 337 6.76 9.73 -29.04
CA ARG A 337 5.98 9.61 -27.79
C ARG A 337 4.50 9.44 -28.12
N LEU A 338 3.87 8.43 -27.52
CA LEU A 338 2.44 8.18 -27.66
C LEU A 338 1.65 9.10 -26.71
N PRO A 339 0.71 9.93 -27.23
CA PRO A 339 -0.19 10.70 -26.38
C PRO A 339 -1.07 9.75 -25.54
N ASN A 340 -1.21 10.01 -24.24
CA ASN A 340 -2.00 9.20 -23.28
C ASN A 340 -1.47 7.79 -22.97
N ALA A 341 -0.23 7.45 -23.31
CA ALA A 341 0.38 6.21 -22.84
C ALA A 341 0.65 6.26 -21.32
N PRO A 342 0.60 5.11 -20.61
CA PRO A 342 1.13 4.97 -19.25
C PRO A 342 2.57 5.51 -19.17
N LYS A 343 2.98 6.06 -18.03
CA LYS A 343 4.30 6.71 -17.89
C LYS A 343 5.46 5.75 -18.14
N GLU A 344 5.20 4.46 -17.95
CA GLU A 344 6.08 3.31 -18.14
C GLU A 344 6.29 2.98 -19.63
N ILE A 345 5.48 3.52 -20.54
CA ILE A 345 5.62 3.36 -21.99
C ILE A 345 6.07 4.69 -22.58
N TYR A 346 7.31 4.75 -23.06
CA TYR A 346 7.86 5.96 -23.66
C TYR A 346 7.23 6.26 -25.02
N GLY A 347 6.95 5.20 -25.81
CA GLY A 347 6.42 5.33 -27.16
C GLY A 347 6.79 4.15 -28.06
N ALA A 348 6.94 4.40 -29.36
CA ALA A 348 7.43 3.41 -30.33
C ALA A 348 8.43 4.04 -31.32
N LEU A 349 9.31 3.19 -31.87
CA LEU A 349 10.27 3.52 -32.91
C LEU A 349 10.14 2.52 -34.06
N ILE A 350 10.18 2.98 -35.31
CA ILE A 350 10.25 2.08 -36.46
C ILE A 350 11.70 1.64 -36.61
N HIS A 351 11.96 0.34 -36.44
CA HIS A 351 13.28 -0.25 -36.57
C HIS A 351 13.21 -1.43 -37.54
N GLY A 352 14.00 -1.38 -38.61
CA GLY A 352 13.86 -2.30 -39.74
C GLY A 352 12.52 -2.11 -40.48
N ASN A 353 11.64 -3.12 -40.43
CA ASN A 353 10.33 -3.13 -41.10
C ASN A 353 9.16 -3.34 -40.13
N ALA A 354 9.40 -3.15 -38.82
CA ALA A 354 8.42 -3.37 -37.75
C ALA A 354 8.43 -2.24 -36.71
N SER A 355 7.34 -2.11 -35.95
CA SER A 355 7.21 -1.16 -34.86
C SER A 355 7.80 -1.73 -33.58
N LEU A 356 8.80 -1.05 -33.01
CA LEU A 356 9.47 -1.42 -31.77
C LEU A 356 8.90 -0.58 -30.61
N PRO A 357 8.13 -1.17 -29.67
CA PRO A 357 7.67 -0.45 -28.49
C PRO A 357 8.83 -0.13 -27.56
N ILE A 358 8.84 1.05 -26.95
CA ILE A 358 9.90 1.51 -26.06
C ILE A 358 9.38 1.59 -24.62
N TYR A 359 10.04 0.85 -23.74
CA TYR A 359 9.79 0.83 -22.30
C TYR A 359 10.58 1.93 -21.58
N ASN A 360 9.90 2.71 -20.73
CA ASN A 360 10.49 3.78 -19.95
C ASN A 360 10.95 3.27 -18.59
N LEU A 361 12.23 2.89 -18.49
CA LEU A 361 12.79 2.34 -17.28
C LEU A 361 12.93 3.37 -16.15
N HIS A 362 13.03 4.68 -16.47
CA HIS A 362 12.98 5.73 -15.44
C HIS A 362 11.64 5.71 -14.70
N ALA A 363 10.54 5.75 -15.45
CA ALA A 363 9.20 5.76 -14.87
C ALA A 363 8.88 4.45 -14.15
N ALA A 364 9.27 3.30 -14.72
CA ALA A 364 9.03 1.99 -14.12
C ALA A 364 9.77 1.78 -12.79
N LEU A 365 10.95 2.40 -12.62
CA LEU A 365 11.73 2.35 -11.38
C LEU A 365 11.48 3.56 -10.46
N GLY A 366 10.53 4.44 -10.78
CA GLY A 366 10.25 5.66 -10.02
C GLY A 366 11.41 6.67 -9.98
N LEU A 367 12.36 6.56 -10.92
CA LEU A 367 13.52 7.43 -11.03
C LEU A 367 13.14 8.72 -11.75
N GLY A 368 13.63 9.87 -11.27
CA GLY A 368 13.38 11.16 -11.91
C GLY A 368 13.89 11.18 -13.36
N GLU A 369 13.11 11.74 -14.29
CA GLU A 369 13.58 11.98 -15.66
C GLU A 369 14.56 13.17 -15.66
N PRO A 370 15.73 13.07 -16.33
CA PRO A 370 16.64 14.19 -16.45
C PRO A 370 16.05 15.30 -17.34
N ALA A 371 16.32 16.56 -16.96
CA ALA A 371 15.74 17.77 -17.55
C ALA A 371 16.11 18.03 -19.02
N ASP A 372 17.12 17.34 -19.57
CA ASP A 372 17.55 17.49 -20.97
C ASP A 372 16.94 16.41 -21.88
N SER A 373 16.08 16.85 -22.80
CA SER A 373 15.32 16.03 -23.75
C SER A 373 15.87 16.15 -25.18
N GLY A 374 17.18 16.05 -25.39
CA GLY A 374 17.79 16.47 -26.67
C GLY A 374 18.77 15.53 -27.38
N SER A 375 19.80 15.00 -26.71
CA SER A 375 20.85 14.28 -27.45
C SER A 375 21.62 13.30 -26.56
N GLY A 376 21.72 12.05 -27.01
CA GLY A 376 22.62 11.04 -26.41
C GLY A 376 21.93 9.82 -25.79
N ARG A 377 20.59 9.75 -25.75
CA ARG A 377 19.88 8.57 -25.21
C ARG A 377 19.99 7.39 -26.18
N GLN A 378 20.16 6.20 -25.62
CA GLN A 378 20.31 4.96 -26.37
C GLN A 378 19.13 4.04 -26.04
N ILE A 379 18.77 3.17 -26.97
CA ILE A 379 17.73 2.15 -26.80
C ILE A 379 18.41 0.80 -26.92
N VAL A 380 18.29 -0.03 -25.89
CA VAL A 380 18.71 -1.43 -25.95
C VAL A 380 17.53 -2.23 -26.46
N VAL A 381 17.69 -2.88 -27.62
CA VAL A 381 16.69 -3.76 -28.21
C VAL A 381 16.83 -5.14 -27.57
N VAL A 382 15.74 -5.63 -27.00
CA VAL A 382 15.69 -6.88 -26.23
C VAL A 382 14.64 -7.81 -26.85
N ARG A 383 14.97 -9.10 -26.91
CA ARG A 383 14.08 -10.14 -27.41
C ARG A 383 13.04 -10.52 -26.35
N GLY A 384 11.76 -10.36 -26.69
CA GLY A 384 10.64 -10.79 -25.83
C GLY A 384 10.31 -12.28 -25.96
N GLU A 385 9.49 -12.79 -25.04
CA GLU A 385 9.11 -14.22 -24.95
C GLU A 385 8.21 -14.72 -26.11
N ASN A 386 7.66 -13.81 -26.92
CA ASN A 386 6.71 -14.10 -28.02
C ASN A 386 7.22 -13.67 -29.42
N GLU A 387 8.53 -13.63 -29.66
CA GLU A 387 9.15 -13.11 -30.90
C GLU A 387 8.84 -11.62 -31.20
N VAL A 388 8.28 -10.90 -30.23
CA VAL A 388 8.09 -9.45 -30.30
C VAL A 388 9.22 -8.79 -29.52
N ASP A 389 10.13 -8.17 -30.24
CA ASP A 389 11.23 -7.40 -29.65
C ASP A 389 10.69 -6.08 -29.07
N PHE A 390 11.33 -5.59 -28.00
CA PHE A 390 11.03 -4.29 -27.41
C PHE A 390 12.31 -3.53 -27.07
N GLY A 391 12.22 -2.21 -27.08
CA GLY A 391 13.32 -1.31 -26.73
C GLY A 391 13.25 -0.89 -25.26
N ILE A 392 14.40 -0.81 -24.61
CA ILE A 392 14.53 -0.21 -23.27
C ILE A 392 15.31 1.10 -23.42
N LEU A 393 14.71 2.20 -22.97
CA LEU A 393 15.37 3.50 -23.00
C LEU A 393 16.41 3.59 -21.88
N VAL A 394 17.66 3.90 -22.26
CA VAL A 394 18.81 4.00 -21.34
C VAL A 394 19.61 5.28 -21.60
N ASP A 395 20.38 5.72 -20.59
CA ASP A 395 21.17 6.95 -20.70
C ASP A 395 22.47 6.72 -21.49
N THR A 396 23.20 5.64 -21.19
CA THR A 396 24.48 5.33 -21.86
C THR A 396 24.78 3.84 -21.79
N LEU A 397 25.35 3.25 -22.85
CA LEU A 397 25.78 1.85 -22.85
C LEU A 397 27.10 1.66 -22.09
N GLY A 398 27.25 0.47 -21.48
CA GLY A 398 28.46 0.02 -20.80
C GLY A 398 29.19 -1.09 -21.54
N GLU A 399 30.16 -1.69 -20.83
CA GLU A 399 30.91 -2.85 -21.33
C GLU A 399 30.13 -4.16 -21.09
N ILE A 400 30.44 -5.20 -21.87
CA ILE A 400 29.93 -6.56 -21.62
C ILE A 400 30.82 -7.22 -20.57
N LEU A 401 30.21 -7.70 -19.50
CA LEU A 401 30.89 -8.35 -18.38
C LEU A 401 30.62 -9.86 -18.40
N GLU A 402 31.67 -10.66 -18.24
CA GLU A 402 31.56 -12.10 -18.07
C GLU A 402 31.60 -12.44 -16.56
N VAL A 403 30.51 -13.00 -16.04
CA VAL A 403 30.30 -13.20 -14.60
C VAL A 403 30.07 -14.69 -14.29
N PRO A 404 30.78 -15.27 -13.32
CA PRO A 404 30.51 -16.64 -12.85
C PRO A 404 29.07 -16.78 -12.32
N SER A 405 28.36 -17.84 -12.70
CA SER A 405 26.96 -18.05 -12.29
C SER A 405 26.77 -18.15 -10.77
N ALA A 406 27.81 -18.53 -10.03
CA ALA A 406 27.80 -18.59 -8.56
C ALA A 406 27.75 -17.21 -7.88
N ASP A 407 28.12 -16.15 -8.59
CA ASP A 407 28.12 -14.77 -8.09
C ASP A 407 26.78 -14.06 -8.39
N ILE A 408 25.83 -14.75 -9.03
CA ILE A 408 24.51 -14.22 -9.40
C ILE A 408 23.48 -14.71 -8.37
N GLU A 409 22.94 -13.80 -7.55
CA GLU A 409 21.86 -14.06 -6.61
C GLU A 409 20.52 -13.58 -7.15
N ASP A 410 19.52 -14.45 -7.16
CA ASP A 410 18.21 -14.18 -7.75
C ASP A 410 17.30 -13.42 -6.76
N LEU A 411 16.84 -12.22 -7.15
CA LEU A 411 15.93 -11.40 -6.34
C LEU A 411 14.46 -11.64 -6.69
N SER A 412 14.18 -12.41 -7.75
CA SER A 412 12.82 -12.75 -8.18
C SER A 412 12.01 -13.54 -7.15
N ASN A 413 12.67 -14.10 -6.12
CA ASN A 413 12.02 -14.85 -5.04
C ASN A 413 11.49 -14.00 -3.87
N ILE A 414 11.80 -12.69 -3.82
CA ILE A 414 11.54 -11.85 -2.64
C ILE A 414 10.26 -11.00 -2.78
N TYR A 415 9.80 -10.70 -4.00
CA TYR A 415 8.70 -9.74 -4.21
C TYR A 415 7.68 -10.21 -5.25
N VAL A 416 6.39 -10.17 -4.90
CA VAL A 416 5.27 -10.25 -5.86
C VAL A 416 4.42 -8.96 -5.74
N GLY A 417 4.61 -8.04 -6.69
CA GLY A 417 3.88 -6.76 -6.79
C GLY A 417 4.77 -5.62 -7.29
N VAL A 418 4.40 -5.01 -8.42
CA VAL A 418 4.96 -3.87 -9.21
C VAL A 418 6.48 -3.70 -9.41
N ALA A 419 7.36 -4.35 -8.66
CA ALA A 419 8.80 -4.45 -8.97
C ALA A 419 9.10 -5.59 -9.97
N SER A 420 8.22 -5.84 -10.95
CA SER A 420 8.39 -6.97 -11.87
C SER A 420 9.63 -6.84 -12.76
N VAL A 421 10.29 -5.68 -12.83
CA VAL A 421 11.40 -5.44 -13.77
C VAL A 421 12.77 -5.89 -13.23
N LEU A 422 12.89 -6.20 -11.95
CA LEU A 422 14.17 -6.59 -11.31
C LEU A 422 14.28 -8.11 -11.22
N ALA A 423 15.23 -8.72 -11.94
CA ALA A 423 15.46 -10.17 -11.92
C ALA A 423 16.43 -10.59 -10.81
N SER A 424 17.65 -10.04 -10.78
CA SER A 424 18.73 -10.62 -9.96
C SER A 424 19.82 -9.60 -9.64
N VAL A 425 20.70 -9.89 -8.69
CA VAL A 425 21.85 -9.06 -8.33
C VAL A 425 23.13 -9.88 -8.40
N VAL A 426 24.16 -9.34 -9.06
CA VAL A 426 25.49 -9.98 -9.10
C VAL A 426 26.37 -9.46 -7.96
N LYS A 427 26.71 -10.32 -7.00
CA LYS A 427 27.72 -10.06 -5.97
C LYS A 427 29.11 -10.35 -6.53
N THR A 428 29.86 -9.32 -6.91
CA THR A 428 31.28 -9.51 -7.21
C THR A 428 32.07 -9.67 -5.91
N THR A 429 32.85 -10.76 -5.80
CA THR A 429 33.61 -11.11 -4.60
C THR A 429 34.73 -10.10 -4.26
N PRO A 430 35.16 -10.01 -2.98
CA PRO A 430 35.96 -8.87 -2.48
C PRO A 430 37.39 -8.77 -3.02
N GLN A 431 37.88 -9.77 -3.76
CA GLN A 431 39.26 -9.78 -4.26
C GLN A 431 39.45 -8.93 -5.53
N ASN A 432 38.37 -8.55 -6.21
CA ASN A 432 38.40 -7.88 -7.53
C ASN A 432 37.74 -6.48 -7.53
N GLY A 433 37.73 -5.75 -6.42
CA GLY A 433 37.18 -4.38 -6.37
C GLY A 433 35.67 -4.35 -6.66
N GLY A 434 34.88 -4.74 -5.66
CA GLY A 434 33.45 -5.05 -5.82
C GLY A 434 32.59 -3.89 -6.35
N GLY A 435 32.13 -4.00 -7.59
CA GLY A 435 30.97 -3.29 -8.12
C GLY A 435 29.81 -4.27 -8.29
N MET A 436 28.62 -3.91 -7.82
CA MET A 436 27.43 -4.76 -7.89
C MET A 436 26.59 -4.35 -9.11
N LEU A 437 26.08 -5.33 -9.86
CA LEU A 437 25.34 -5.15 -11.10
C LEU A 437 23.93 -5.71 -10.94
N VAL A 438 22.91 -4.88 -11.17
CA VAL A 438 21.50 -5.29 -11.12
C VAL A 438 21.10 -5.85 -12.47
N LEU A 439 20.58 -7.08 -12.49
CA LEU A 439 20.04 -7.74 -13.67
C LEU A 439 18.53 -7.51 -13.77
N LEU A 440 18.08 -7.09 -14.95
CA LEU A 440 16.65 -6.88 -15.21
C LEU A 440 15.98 -8.16 -15.74
N SER A 441 14.70 -8.34 -15.42
CA SER A 441 13.86 -9.46 -15.89
C SER A 441 13.21 -9.12 -17.22
N VAL A 442 13.67 -9.75 -18.30
CA VAL A 442 13.12 -9.55 -19.65
C VAL A 442 11.68 -10.06 -19.76
N GLY A 443 11.37 -11.23 -19.19
CA GLY A 443 10.04 -11.83 -19.25
C GLY A 443 8.97 -10.96 -18.60
N SER A 444 9.30 -10.36 -17.45
CA SER A 444 8.37 -9.53 -16.71
C SER A 444 8.15 -8.14 -17.34
N MET A 445 9.15 -7.59 -18.04
CA MET A 445 8.98 -6.39 -18.87
C MET A 445 8.10 -6.68 -20.09
N SER A 446 8.28 -7.84 -20.74
CA SER A 446 7.47 -8.28 -21.88
C SER A 446 5.99 -8.47 -21.49
N GLN A 447 5.71 -9.09 -20.33
CA GLN A 447 4.33 -9.25 -19.84
C GLN A 447 3.63 -7.91 -19.56
N HIS A 448 4.35 -6.92 -19.02
CA HIS A 448 3.81 -5.58 -18.80
C HIS A 448 3.47 -4.86 -20.11
N LEU A 449 4.25 -5.08 -21.17
CA LEU A 449 3.98 -4.53 -22.50
C LEU A 449 2.78 -5.20 -23.19
N HIS A 450 2.49 -6.46 -22.89
CA HIS A 450 1.39 -7.22 -23.50
C HIS A 450 0.06 -7.17 -22.73
N GLY A 451 0.07 -6.75 -21.46
CA GLY A 451 -1.10 -6.71 -20.57
C GLY A 451 -2.12 -5.58 -20.81
N GLN A 452 -1.89 -4.70 -21.79
CA GLN A 452 -2.88 -3.71 -22.23
C GLN A 452 -3.00 -3.70 -23.76
N PRO A 453 -4.21 -3.75 -24.33
CA PRO A 453 -4.38 -3.68 -25.77
C PRO A 453 -3.92 -2.30 -26.27
N MET A 454 -2.90 -2.30 -27.14
CA MET A 454 -2.58 -1.13 -27.96
C MET A 454 -3.84 -0.69 -28.72
N PRO A 455 -4.25 0.58 -28.69
CA PRO A 455 -5.27 1.05 -29.60
C PRO A 455 -4.77 0.82 -31.03
N ALA A 456 -5.61 0.15 -31.82
CA ALA A 456 -5.33 -0.15 -33.22
C ALA A 456 -4.83 1.10 -33.93
N THR A 457 -3.72 0.94 -34.65
CA THR A 457 -3.09 1.94 -35.49
C THR A 457 -4.11 2.68 -36.35
N LEU A 458 -4.14 4.01 -36.22
CA LEU A 458 -4.66 4.91 -37.25
C LEU A 458 -3.85 4.70 -38.53
N GLY A 459 -4.48 4.08 -39.52
CA GLY A 459 -4.10 4.12 -40.92
C GLY A 459 -5.37 4.34 -41.72
N ASP A 460 -5.30 5.28 -42.66
CA ASP A 460 -6.39 5.79 -43.53
C ASP A 460 -7.23 4.70 -44.23
#